data_AF-A0A1H3ER02-F1
#
_entry.id   AF-A0A1H3ER02-F1
#
_cell.length_a   1.000
_cell.length_b   1.000
_cell.length_c   1.000
_cell.angle_alpha   90.00
_cell.angle_beta   90.00
_cell.angle_gamma   90.00
#
_symmetry.space_group_name_H-M   'P 1'
#
loop_
_entity.id
_entity.type
_entity.pdbx_description
1 polymer ?
#
loop_
_entity_poly.entity_id
_entity_poly.type
_entity_poly.pdbx_seq_one_letter_code
_entity_poly.pdbx_strand_id
1 'polypeptide(L)'
;MKSILIGLLWVSFSALAAPPEIAKQIHELEATVMRLQQEQQTVFQQFQMLRELRQHEVLREDEAIMHQGGVVEGGEFPKHEDMIKRQKERYDQIQRYAVDLKELYARYQELESERRLLIEQLNGLRLEAELPVEVE
;
A
#
# COMPACT_ATOMS: atom_id res chain seq x y z
N MET A 1 -40.91 -14.55 -30.43
CA MET A 1 -40.14 -13.43 -29.87
C MET A 1 -38.91 -13.26 -30.74
N LYS A 2 -38.71 -12.03 -31.23
CA LYS A 2 -37.80 -11.67 -32.31
C LYS A 2 -36.33 -11.80 -31.87
N SER A 3 -35.56 -12.46 -32.71
CA SER A 3 -34.10 -12.51 -32.72
C SER A 3 -33.49 -11.10 -32.70
N ILE A 4 -32.56 -10.87 -31.78
CA ILE A 4 -31.61 -9.76 -31.87
C ILE A 4 -30.23 -10.37 -32.07
N LEU A 5 -29.92 -10.58 -33.34
CA LEU A 5 -28.56 -10.73 -33.87
C LEU A 5 -27.90 -9.34 -33.80
N ILE A 6 -27.04 -9.13 -32.81
CA ILE A 6 -26.08 -8.01 -32.86
C ILE A 6 -24.79 -8.58 -33.42
N GLY A 7 -24.64 -8.41 -34.73
CA GLY A 7 -23.34 -8.40 -35.36
C GLY A 7 -22.61 -7.11 -34.98
N LEU A 8 -21.46 -7.25 -34.36
CA LEU A 8 -20.42 -6.24 -34.46
C LEU A 8 -19.08 -6.96 -34.55
N LEU A 9 -18.81 -7.37 -35.79
CA LEU A 9 -17.52 -7.28 -36.48
C LEU A 9 -16.43 -6.62 -35.60
N TRP A 10 -15.80 -7.43 -34.75
CA TRP A 10 -14.56 -7.04 -34.09
C TRP A 10 -13.46 -7.19 -35.13
N VAL A 11 -13.17 -6.04 -35.74
CA VAL A 11 -11.94 -5.67 -36.41
C VAL A 11 -10.83 -6.65 -36.07
N SER A 12 -10.36 -7.39 -37.10
CA SER A 12 -9.13 -8.14 -37.02
C SER A 12 -8.03 -7.17 -36.62
N PHE A 13 -7.62 -7.23 -35.36
CA PHE A 13 -6.44 -6.54 -34.87
C PHE A 13 -5.26 -7.19 -35.62
N SER A 14 -4.75 -6.50 -36.63
CA SER A 14 -3.47 -6.85 -37.23
C SER A 14 -2.45 -6.69 -36.11
N ALA A 15 -2.07 -7.82 -35.49
CA ALA A 15 -0.92 -7.88 -34.61
C ALA A 15 0.31 -7.58 -35.46
N LEU A 16 0.66 -6.30 -35.58
CA LEU A 16 2.01 -5.91 -35.96
C LEU A 16 2.87 -6.35 -34.78
N ALA A 17 3.51 -7.51 -34.94
CA ALA A 17 4.34 -8.08 -33.89
C ALA A 17 5.51 -7.13 -33.64
N ALA A 18 5.54 -6.52 -32.45
CA ALA A 18 6.68 -5.77 -31.99
C ALA A 18 7.96 -6.63 -32.10
N PRO A 19 9.13 -6.01 -32.36
CA PRO A 19 10.39 -6.73 -32.30
C PRO A 19 10.48 -7.56 -31.02
N PRO A 20 10.98 -8.82 -31.08
CA PRO A 20 10.91 -9.76 -29.96
C PRO A 20 11.61 -9.23 -28.69
N GLU A 21 12.61 -8.36 -28.87
CA GLU A 21 13.32 -7.70 -27.78
C GLU A 21 12.45 -6.63 -27.08
N ILE A 22 11.73 -5.79 -27.84
CA ILE A 22 10.81 -4.78 -27.30
C ILE A 22 9.63 -5.46 -26.59
N ALA A 23 9.09 -6.53 -27.18
CA ALA A 23 8.01 -7.30 -26.57
C ALA A 23 8.42 -7.91 -25.22
N LYS A 24 9.66 -8.41 -25.11
CA LYS A 24 10.20 -8.95 -23.87
C LYS A 24 10.35 -7.85 -22.80
N GLN A 25 10.89 -6.69 -23.17
CA GLN A 25 11.05 -5.55 -22.25
C GLN A 25 9.70 -5.05 -21.72
N ILE A 26 8.69 -4.94 -22.59
CA ILE A 26 7.31 -4.59 -22.20
C ILE A 26 6.78 -5.56 -21.14
N HIS A 27 6.92 -6.88 -21.37
CA HIS A 27 6.45 -7.89 -20.43
C HIS A 27 7.19 -7.84 -19.08
N GLU A 28 8.50 -7.60 -19.08
CA GLU A 28 9.29 -7.46 -17.84
C GLU A 28 8.87 -6.21 -17.03
N LEU A 29 8.63 -5.08 -17.72
CA LEU A 29 8.15 -3.85 -17.08
C LEU A 29 6.74 -4.04 -16.50
N GLU A 30 5.83 -4.69 -17.23
CA GLU A 30 4.49 -5.01 -16.75
C GLU A 30 4.52 -5.87 -15.48
N ALA A 31 5.33 -6.93 -15.47
CA ALA A 31 5.51 -7.77 -14.29
C ALA A 31 6.04 -6.96 -13.10
N THR A 32 6.98 -6.05 -13.34
CA THR A 32 7.54 -5.18 -12.29
C THR A 32 6.50 -4.20 -11.76
N VAL A 33 5.71 -3.57 -12.63
CA VAL A 33 4.61 -2.68 -12.25
C VAL A 33 3.58 -3.42 -11.39
N MET A 34 3.21 -4.65 -11.76
CA MET A 34 2.28 -5.46 -10.96
C MET A 34 2.86 -5.81 -9.58
N ARG A 35 4.15 -6.15 -9.51
CA ARG A 35 4.84 -6.40 -8.24
C ARG A 35 4.83 -5.17 -7.34
N LEU A 36 5.18 -3.99 -7.87
CA LEU A 36 5.16 -2.74 -7.09
C LEU A 36 3.75 -2.40 -6.60
N GLN A 37 2.73 -2.62 -7.44
CA GLN A 37 1.33 -2.43 -7.02
C GLN A 37 0.94 -3.36 -5.87
N GLN A 38 1.36 -4.62 -5.90
CA GLN A 38 1.14 -5.55 -4.81
C GLN A 38 1.86 -5.08 -3.53
N GLU A 39 3.11 -4.63 -3.64
CA GLU A 39 3.86 -4.12 -2.49
C GLU A 39 3.21 -2.87 -1.89
N GLN A 40 2.75 -1.93 -2.72
CA GLN A 40 1.98 -0.76 -2.26
C GLN A 40 0.74 -1.18 -1.47
N GLN A 41 0.00 -2.19 -1.95
CA GLN A 41 -1.19 -2.68 -1.26
C GLN A 41 -0.83 -3.29 0.11
N THR A 42 0.28 -4.03 0.20
CA THR A 42 0.78 -4.57 1.46
C THR A 42 1.19 -3.46 2.43
N VAL A 43 1.96 -2.46 1.98
CA VAL A 43 2.35 -1.31 2.81
C VAL A 43 1.13 -0.54 3.31
N PHE A 44 0.14 -0.34 2.44
CA PHE A 44 -1.12 0.30 2.82
C PHE A 44 -1.87 -0.50 3.91
N GLN A 45 -1.95 -1.83 3.77
CA GLN A 45 -2.58 -2.69 4.78
C GLN A 45 -1.84 -2.61 6.13
N GLN A 46 -0.51 -2.64 6.11
CA GLN A 46 0.32 -2.50 7.31
C GLN A 46 0.07 -1.14 7.98
N PHE A 47 -0.02 -0.07 7.19
CA PHE A 47 -0.33 1.26 7.71
C PHE A 47 -1.70 1.30 8.40
N GLN A 48 -2.74 0.72 7.79
CA GLN A 48 -4.07 0.66 8.40
C GLN A 48 -4.02 -0.12 9.73
N MET A 49 -3.40 -1.29 9.73
CA MET A 49 -3.27 -2.13 10.93
C MET A 49 -2.59 -1.35 12.08
N LEU A 50 -1.48 -0.69 11.79
CA LEU A 50 -0.70 0.03 12.78
C LEU A 50 -1.44 1.27 13.31
N ARG A 51 -2.21 1.93 12.44
CA ARG A 51 -3.07 3.05 12.86
C ARG A 51 -4.11 2.59 13.87
N GLU A 52 -4.76 1.46 13.64
CA GLU A 52 -5.74 0.90 14.58
C GLU A 52 -5.08 0.50 15.91
N LEU A 53 -3.92 -0.16 15.87
CA LEU A 53 -3.17 -0.51 17.09
C LEU A 53 -2.83 0.75 17.91
N ARG A 54 -2.35 1.81 17.26
CA ARG A 54 -2.08 3.07 17.93
C ARG A 54 -3.35 3.68 18.53
N GLN A 55 -4.45 3.67 17.80
CA GLN A 55 -5.72 4.22 18.28
C GLN A 55 -6.20 3.46 19.53
N HIS A 56 -6.08 2.13 19.55
CA HIS A 56 -6.40 1.33 20.72
C HIS A 56 -5.51 1.67 21.93
N GLU A 57 -4.20 1.84 21.74
CA GLU A 57 -3.31 2.21 22.85
C GLU A 57 -3.63 3.60 23.41
N VAL A 58 -3.97 4.57 22.55
CA VAL A 58 -4.39 5.92 22.98
C VAL A 58 -5.68 5.86 23.79
N LEU A 59 -6.70 5.14 23.32
CA LEU A 59 -7.97 5.00 24.06
C LEU A 59 -7.75 4.34 25.44
N ARG A 60 -6.90 3.33 25.52
CA ARG A 60 -6.54 2.67 26.79
C ARG A 60 -5.78 3.59 27.73
N GLU A 61 -4.95 4.49 27.19
CA GLU A 61 -4.28 5.52 27.97
C GLU A 61 -5.29 6.51 28.56
N ASP A 62 -6.24 6.99 27.76
CA ASP A 62 -7.29 7.90 28.21
C ASP A 62 -8.17 7.27 29.30
N GLU A 63 -8.60 6.01 29.11
CA GLU A 63 -9.34 5.24 30.12
C GLU A 63 -8.53 5.07 31.42
N ALA A 64 -7.24 4.74 31.32
CA ALA A 64 -6.38 4.60 32.49
C ALA A 64 -6.22 5.91 33.26
N ILE A 65 -6.23 7.07 32.60
CA ILE A 65 -6.20 8.39 33.25
C ILE A 65 -7.52 8.67 33.96
N MET A 66 -8.67 8.32 33.38
CA MET A 66 -9.98 8.53 34.00
C MET A 66 -10.22 7.64 35.22
N HIS A 67 -9.74 6.39 35.20
CA HIS A 67 -9.94 5.44 36.30
C HIS A 67 -8.97 5.60 37.48
N GLN A 68 -7.91 6.40 37.35
CA GLN A 68 -6.98 6.72 38.44
C GLN A 68 -7.62 7.52 39.60
N GLY A 69 -8.85 8.03 39.43
CA GLY A 69 -9.64 8.65 40.50
C GLY A 69 -10.67 7.74 41.19
N GLY A 70 -10.81 6.46 40.78
CA GLY A 70 -11.84 5.54 41.27
C GLY A 70 -11.29 4.48 42.22
N VAL A 71 -11.89 4.38 43.42
CA VAL A 71 -11.59 3.33 44.41
C VAL A 71 -11.95 1.96 43.82
N VAL A 72 -10.96 1.07 43.67
CA VAL A 72 -11.19 -0.34 43.25
C VAL A 72 -11.52 -1.16 44.49
N GLU A 73 -12.77 -1.58 44.62
CA GLU A 73 -13.26 -2.41 45.72
C GLU A 73 -12.74 -3.85 45.55
N GLY A 74 -11.81 -4.29 46.42
CA GLY A 74 -11.51 -5.71 46.63
C GLY A 74 -10.28 -6.33 45.94
N GLY A 75 -9.39 -5.55 45.31
CA GLY A 75 -8.12 -6.03 44.74
C GLY A 75 -6.89 -5.40 45.40
N GLU A 76 -5.76 -6.13 45.48
CA GLU A 76 -4.47 -5.52 45.82
C GLU A 76 -4.18 -4.36 44.86
N PHE A 77 -4.01 -3.15 45.39
CA PHE A 77 -3.68 -1.99 44.59
C PHE A 77 -2.34 -2.25 43.85
N PRO A 78 -2.27 -2.03 42.53
CA PRO A 78 -1.00 -2.04 41.82
C PRO A 78 -0.04 -1.08 42.51
N LYS A 79 1.22 -1.48 42.68
CA LYS A 79 2.22 -0.57 43.26
C LYS A 79 2.32 0.66 42.35
N HIS A 80 2.40 1.84 42.96
CA HIS A 80 2.49 3.11 42.23
C HIS A 80 3.63 3.12 41.19
N GLU A 81 4.76 2.50 41.51
CA GLU A 81 5.88 2.32 40.57
C GLU A 81 5.52 1.50 39.33
N ASP A 82 4.74 0.43 39.50
CA ASP A 82 4.28 -0.42 38.39
C ASP A 82 3.32 0.34 37.47
N MET A 83 2.49 1.25 38.03
CA MET A 83 1.59 2.09 37.25
C MET A 83 2.36 3.10 36.40
N ILE A 84 3.33 3.80 36.98
CA ILE A 84 4.19 4.74 36.25
C ILE A 84 4.94 4.02 35.13
N LYS A 85 5.51 2.84 35.43
CA LYS A 85 6.24 2.05 34.44
C LYS A 85 5.35 1.66 33.26
N ARG A 86 4.15 1.13 33.53
CA ARG A 86 3.18 0.76 32.47
C ARG A 86 2.73 1.97 31.66
N GLN A 87 2.55 3.14 32.27
CA GLN A 87 2.19 4.35 31.56
C GLN A 87 3.32 4.79 30.61
N LYS A 88 4.55 4.78 31.09
CA LYS A 88 5.73 5.07 30.27
C LYS A 88 5.85 4.09 29.10
N GLU A 89 5.73 2.80 29.35
CA GLU A 89 5.82 1.77 28.30
C GLU A 89 4.75 1.96 27.21
N ARG A 90 3.51 2.31 27.58
CA ARG A 90 2.46 2.65 26.60
C ARG A 90 2.79 3.89 25.80
N TYR A 91 3.24 4.96 26.45
CA TYR A 91 3.63 6.18 25.76
C TYR A 91 4.75 5.90 24.74
N ASP A 92 5.78 5.17 25.16
CA ASP A 92 6.90 4.77 24.30
C ASP A 92 6.41 3.88 23.12
N GLN A 93 5.37 3.06 23.32
CA GLN A 93 4.76 2.27 22.25
C GLN A 93 3.98 3.13 21.24
N ILE A 94 3.19 4.09 21.72
CA ILE A 94 2.45 5.04 20.87
C ILE A 94 3.41 5.86 20.02
N GLN A 95 4.54 6.30 20.57
CA GLN A 95 5.57 7.02 19.83
C GLN A 95 6.22 6.14 18.76
N ARG A 96 6.54 4.88 19.08
CA ARG A 96 7.05 3.91 18.09
C ARG A 96 6.10 3.74 16.91
N TYR A 97 4.81 3.53 17.17
CA TYR A 97 3.81 3.45 16.11
C TYR A 97 3.74 4.72 15.25
N ALA A 98 3.94 5.92 15.84
CA ALA A 98 3.95 7.15 15.06
C ALA A 98 5.14 7.24 14.09
N VAL A 99 6.32 6.76 14.51
CA VAL A 99 7.51 6.69 13.65
C VAL A 99 7.28 5.67 12.52
N ASP A 100 6.86 4.45 12.87
CA ASP A 100 6.61 3.37 11.92
C ASP A 100 5.53 3.77 10.88
N LEU A 101 4.45 4.46 11.30
CA LEU A 101 3.44 4.99 10.37
C LEU A 101 4.03 5.99 9.37
N LYS A 102 4.96 6.85 9.80
CA LYS A 102 5.62 7.81 8.93
C LYS A 102 6.52 7.10 7.91
N GLU A 103 7.24 6.07 8.34
CA GLU A 103 8.08 5.27 7.46
C GLU A 103 7.25 4.51 6.42
N LEU A 104 6.15 3.87 6.82
CA LEU A 104 5.23 3.21 5.91
C LEU A 104 4.63 4.18 4.89
N TYR A 105 4.27 5.39 5.31
CA TYR A 105 3.78 6.42 4.39
C TYR A 105 4.86 6.84 3.37
N ALA A 106 6.09 7.07 3.83
CA ALA A 106 7.20 7.42 2.94
C ALA A 106 7.48 6.29 1.93
N ARG A 107 7.48 5.03 2.38
CA ARG A 107 7.65 3.86 1.52
C ARG A 107 6.54 3.74 0.48
N TYR A 108 5.29 3.98 0.89
CA TYR A 108 4.16 3.99 -0.05
C TYR A 108 4.35 5.04 -1.15
N GLN A 109 4.78 6.25 -0.80
CA GLN A 109 5.05 7.32 -1.77
C GLN A 109 6.22 6.98 -2.71
N GLU A 110 7.28 6.38 -2.19
CA GLU A 110 8.42 5.90 -2.96
C GLU A 110 7.97 4.90 -4.03
N LEU A 111 7.27 3.83 -3.61
CA LEU A 111 6.75 2.81 -4.52
C LEU A 111 5.82 3.39 -5.59
N GLU A 112 5.04 4.41 -5.24
CA GLU A 112 4.14 5.08 -6.18
C GLU A 112 4.86 6.00 -7.16
N SER A 113 5.97 6.61 -6.74
CA SER A 113 6.85 7.32 -7.67
C SER A 113 7.54 6.38 -8.66
N GLU A 114 8.08 5.26 -8.18
CA GLU A 114 8.75 4.25 -9.00
C GLU A 114 7.79 3.64 -10.02
N ARG A 115 6.59 3.24 -9.57
CA ARG A 115 5.56 2.68 -10.44
C ARG A 115 5.17 3.64 -11.57
N ARG A 116 5.04 4.93 -11.28
CA ARG A 116 4.71 5.94 -12.31
C ARG A 116 5.79 6.06 -13.38
N LEU A 117 7.07 6.06 -12.97
CA LEU A 117 8.20 6.10 -13.90
C LEU A 117 8.21 4.86 -14.81
N LEU A 118 7.97 3.68 -14.26
CA LEU A 118 7.89 2.45 -15.06
C LEU A 118 6.72 2.46 -16.04
N ILE A 119 5.57 3.01 -15.65
CA ILE A 119 4.42 3.16 -16.56
C ILE A 119 4.74 4.12 -17.70
N GLU A 120 5.45 5.21 -17.42
CA GLU A 120 5.90 6.15 -18.45
C GLU A 120 6.85 5.46 -19.45
N GLN A 121 7.83 4.70 -18.94
CA GLN A 121 8.72 3.89 -19.78
C GLN A 121 7.96 2.86 -20.63
N LEU A 122 6.99 2.17 -20.02
CA LEU A 122 6.13 1.20 -20.69
C LEU A 122 5.35 1.85 -21.84
N ASN A 123 4.81 3.04 -21.62
CA ASN A 123 4.09 3.79 -22.65
C ASN A 123 5.03 4.22 -23.79
N GLY A 124 6.26 4.63 -23.48
CA GLY A 124 7.28 4.95 -24.47
C GLY A 124 7.63 3.74 -25.36
N LEU A 125 7.89 2.57 -24.74
CA LEU A 125 8.19 1.34 -25.47
C LEU A 125 7.02 0.86 -26.34
N ARG A 126 5.78 1.01 -25.86
CA ARG A 126 4.59 0.68 -26.65
C ARG A 126 4.46 1.60 -27.87
N LEU A 127 4.74 2.89 -27.72
CA LEU A 127 4.75 3.82 -28.84
C LEU A 127 5.85 3.48 -29.86
N GLU A 128 7.05 3.14 -29.39
CA GLU A 128 8.17 2.71 -30.25
C GLU A 128 7.84 1.42 -31.01
N ALA A 129 7.17 0.46 -30.36
CA ALA A 129 6.71 -0.78 -31.00
C ALA A 129 5.66 -0.56 -32.10
N GLU A 130 4.90 0.54 -32.02
CA GLU A 130 3.84 0.90 -32.98
C GLU A 130 4.36 1.72 -34.17
N LEU A 131 5.56 2.30 -34.10
CA LEU A 131 6.16 3.04 -35.19
C LEU A 131 6.71 2.08 -36.26
N PRO A 132 6.41 2.30 -37.56
CA PRO A 132 6.98 1.49 -38.62
C PRO A 132 8.49 1.69 -38.63
N VAL A 133 9.25 0.60 -38.51
CA VAL A 133 10.69 0.59 -38.76
C VAL A 133 10.89 1.00 -40.22
N GLU A 134 11.27 2.26 -40.47
CA GLU A 134 11.77 2.67 -41.78
C GLU A 134 13.05 1.86 -42.04
N VAL A 135 12.92 0.88 -42.91
CA VAL A 135 14.04 0.09 -43.42
C VAL A 135 14.73 0.96 -44.49
N GLU A 136 15.88 1.52 -44.15
CA GLU A 136 16.79 2.21 -45.08
C GLU A 136 17.56 1.21 -45.95
#